data_AF-A0A2N1VIE3-F1
#
_entry.id   AF-A0A2N1VIE3-F1
#
_cell.length_a   1.000
_cell.length_b   1.000
_cell.length_c   1.000
_cell.angle_alpha   90.00
_cell.angle_beta   90.00
_cell.angle_gamma   90.00
#
_symmetry.space_group_name_H-M   'P 1'
#
loop_
_entity.id
_entity.type
_entity.pdbx_description
1 polymer ?
#
loop_
_entity_poly.entity_id
_entity_poly.type
_entity_poly.pdbx_seq_one_letter_code
_entity_poly.pdbx_strand_id
1 'polypeptide(L)'
;MENMDSMDFESAAQSIKPPTMFQIYFDKMIRDMRFVGMFAIIYGAITCLSIIGAIIGVPVIFIGMRIREAADQFSIFKSTNNAAALRAGFELQGKYFNILKILIIIQIALIVLAIVFIIAFFSFFMASVMESSIS
;
A
#
# COMPACT_ATOMS: atom_id res chain seq x y z
N MET A 1 -13.48 37.70 56.95
CA MET A 1 -14.72 37.10 56.41
C MET A 1 -14.72 37.38 54.91
N GLU A 2 -13.71 36.90 54.18
CA GLU A 2 -13.65 35.54 53.65
C GLU A 2 -14.93 35.20 52.89
N ASN A 3 -14.88 35.42 51.58
CA ASN A 3 -15.14 34.38 50.57
C ASN A 3 -14.98 35.02 49.19
N MET A 4 -13.72 35.30 48.84
CA MET A 4 -13.27 35.48 47.46
C MET A 4 -12.47 34.22 47.06
N ASP A 5 -13.01 33.04 47.36
CA ASP A 5 -12.34 31.77 47.09
C ASP A 5 -13.29 30.80 46.41
N SER A 6 -13.40 30.98 45.10
CA SER A 6 -13.57 29.88 44.14
C SER A 6 -13.45 30.50 42.76
N MET A 7 -12.25 31.02 42.45
CA MET A 7 -11.85 31.03 41.05
C MET A 7 -11.89 29.56 40.63
N ASP A 8 -12.81 29.22 39.75
CA ASP A 8 -12.92 27.89 39.15
C ASP A 8 -11.61 27.57 38.42
N PHE A 9 -10.64 27.07 39.20
CA PHE A 9 -9.41 26.44 38.73
C PHE A 9 -9.69 25.10 38.01
N GLU A 10 -10.96 24.76 37.81
CA GLU A 10 -11.41 23.60 37.05
C GLU A 10 -11.41 23.86 35.52
N SER A 11 -10.51 24.71 35.02
CA SER A 11 -10.32 24.95 33.58
C SER A 11 -8.92 24.57 33.07
N ALA A 12 -8.13 23.81 33.83
CA ALA A 12 -6.79 23.36 33.42
C ALA A 12 -6.63 21.84 33.31
N ALA A 13 -7.69 21.05 33.53
CA ALA A 13 -7.71 19.65 33.13
C ALA A 13 -8.51 19.54 31.84
N GLN A 14 -7.91 19.94 30.71
CA GLN A 14 -8.39 19.49 29.40
C GLN A 14 -8.54 17.97 29.50
N SER A 15 -9.79 17.52 29.58
CA SER A 15 -10.16 16.12 29.53
C SER A 15 -9.56 15.56 28.24
N ILE A 16 -8.38 14.94 28.36
CA ILE A 16 -7.79 14.11 27.32
C ILE A 16 -8.76 12.94 27.20
N LYS A 17 -9.83 13.13 26.44
CA LYS A 17 -10.74 12.04 26.12
C LYS A 17 -9.86 10.99 25.44
N PRO A 18 -9.77 9.77 26.01
CA PRO A 18 -8.93 8.75 25.43
C PRO A 18 -9.37 8.55 23.98
N PRO A 19 -8.42 8.41 23.05
CA PRO A 19 -8.75 8.27 21.64
C PRO A 19 -9.74 7.12 21.48
N THR A 20 -10.84 7.39 20.79
CA THR A 20 -11.88 6.40 20.58
C THR A 20 -11.29 5.22 19.81
N MET A 21 -11.80 3.99 20.00
CA MET A 21 -11.32 2.81 19.27
C MET A 21 -11.24 3.03 17.76
N PHE A 22 -12.23 3.74 17.20
CA PHE A 22 -12.21 4.16 15.80
C PHE A 22 -10.97 4.98 15.43
N GLN A 23 -10.60 5.98 16.24
CA GLN A 23 -9.44 6.84 15.98
C GLN A 23 -8.13 6.05 15.97
N ILE A 24 -7.99 5.06 16.87
CA ILE A 24 -6.82 4.19 16.93
C ILE A 24 -6.70 3.34 15.66
N TYR A 25 -7.80 2.71 15.24
CA TYR A 25 -7.81 1.89 14.02
C TYR A 25 -7.62 2.74 12.77
N PHE A 26 -8.24 3.91 12.71
CA PHE A 26 -8.09 4.86 11.61
C PHE A 26 -6.65 5.36 11.48
N ASP A 27 -6.00 5.68 12.60
CA ASP A 27 -4.59 6.07 12.64
C ASP A 27 -3.66 4.95 12.20
N LYS A 28 -3.94 3.73 12.64
CA LYS A 28 -3.19 2.56 12.22
C LYS A 28 -3.34 2.35 10.71
N MET A 29 -4.55 2.44 10.18
CA MET A 29 -4.83 2.32 8.75
C MET A 29 -4.04 3.35 7.93
N ILE A 30 -4.03 4.63 8.34
CA ILE A 30 -3.27 5.68 7.65
C ILE A 30 -1.77 5.34 7.61
N ARG A 31 -1.20 4.88 8.73
CA ARG A 31 0.21 4.49 8.79
C ARG A 31 0.50 3.30 7.88
N ASP A 32 -0.33 2.27 7.94
CA ASP A 32 -0.18 1.06 7.13
C ASP A 32 -0.29 1.39 5.63
N MET A 33 -1.21 2.26 5.24
CA MET A 33 -1.33 2.74 3.85
C MET A 33 -0.09 3.49 3.37
N ARG A 34 0.50 4.35 4.22
CA ARG A 34 1.77 5.04 3.88
C ARG A 34 2.92 4.05 3.73
N PHE A 35 2.99 3.05 4.60
CA PHE A 35 4.00 2.00 4.53
C PHE A 35 3.87 1.17 3.25
N VAL A 36 2.66 0.69 2.95
CA VAL A 36 2.39 -0.06 1.71
C VAL A 36 2.72 0.77 0.47
N GLY A 37 2.35 2.05 0.45
CA GLY A 37 2.67 2.94 -0.67
C GLY A 37 4.18 3.12 -0.85
N MET A 38 4.92 3.35 0.24
CA MET A 38 6.38 3.47 0.21
C MET A 38 7.05 2.16 -0.24
N PHE A 39 6.60 1.03 0.31
CA PHE A 39 7.10 -0.28 -0.06
C PHE A 39 6.87 -0.58 -1.54
N ALA A 40 5.68 -0.29 -2.07
CA ALA A 40 5.35 -0.47 -3.48
C ALA A 40 6.22 0.40 -4.39
N ILE A 41 6.51 1.65 -4.00
CA ILE A 41 7.40 2.53 -4.76
C ILE A 41 8.83 1.96 -4.79
N ILE A 42 9.37 1.53 -3.65
CA ILE A 42 10.72 0.96 -3.56
C ILE A 42 10.81 -0.36 -4.34
N TYR A 43 9.86 -1.26 -4.13
CA TYR A 43 9.78 -2.54 -4.82
C TYR A 43 9.65 -2.36 -6.34
N GLY A 44 8.81 -1.43 -6.77
CA GLY A 44 8.66 -1.08 -8.18
C GLY A 44 9.95 -0.52 -8.77
N ALA A 45 10.64 0.37 -8.05
CA ALA A 45 11.92 0.95 -8.50
C ALA A 45 13.01 -0.12 -8.66
N ILE A 46 13.10 -1.09 -7.74
CA ILE A 46 14.02 -2.23 -7.85
C ILE A 46 13.66 -3.09 -9.06
N THR A 47 12.36 -3.32 -9.28
CA THR A 47 11.88 -4.12 -10.42
C THR A 47 12.20 -3.46 -11.76
N CYS A 48 12.18 -2.13 -11.82
CA CYS A 48 12.54 -1.33 -13.00
C CYS A 48 14.03 -1.43 -13.40
N LEU A 49 14.91 -2.03 -12.59
CA LEU A 49 16.33 -2.20 -12.95
C LEU A 49 16.52 -3.14 -14.17
N SER A 50 15.51 -3.95 -14.49
CA SER A 50 15.49 -4.77 -15.71
C SER A 50 14.56 -4.18 -16.76
N ILE A 51 14.92 -4.30 -18.05
CA ILE A 51 14.09 -3.79 -19.17
C ILE A 51 12.70 -4.43 -19.15
N ILE A 52 12.63 -5.74 -18.90
CA ILE A 52 11.38 -6.49 -18.79
C ILE A 52 10.61 -6.08 -17.53
N GLY A 53 11.31 -5.92 -16.41
CA GLY A 53 10.69 -5.51 -15.15
C GLY A 53 10.17 -4.08 -15.15
N ALA A 54 10.71 -3.18 -15.97
CA ALA A 54 10.21 -1.80 -16.07
C ALA A 54 8.75 -1.73 -16.54
N ILE A 55 8.31 -2.66 -17.40
CA ILE A 55 6.92 -2.74 -17.88
C ILE A 55 5.95 -2.96 -16.71
N ILE A 56 6.38 -3.70 -15.68
CA ILE A 56 5.57 -4.04 -14.51
C ILE A 56 5.83 -3.05 -13.37
N GLY A 57 7.08 -2.65 -13.18
CA GLY A 57 7.54 -1.79 -12.10
C GLY A 57 6.95 -0.38 -12.17
N VAL A 58 6.83 0.21 -13.36
CA VAL A 58 6.24 1.55 -13.51
C VAL A 58 4.78 1.59 -13.03
N PRO A 59 3.88 0.69 -13.47
CA PRO A 59 2.53 0.58 -12.90
C PRO A 59 2.51 0.39 -11.38
N VAL A 60 3.43 -0.42 -10.84
CA VAL A 60 3.53 -0.68 -9.38
C VAL A 60 3.92 0.58 -8.60
N ILE A 61 4.84 1.39 -9.12
CA ILE A 61 5.19 2.69 -8.52
C ILE A 61 3.97 3.61 -8.53
N PHE A 62 3.24 3.68 -9.65
CA PHE A 62 2.08 4.55 -9.79
C PHE A 62 0.98 4.23 -8.77
N ILE A 63 0.69 2.95 -8.53
CA ILE A 63 -0.28 2.56 -7.50
C ILE A 63 0.22 2.86 -6.09
N GLY A 64 1.52 2.70 -5.83
CA GLY A 64 2.13 3.01 -4.54
C GLY A 64 2.01 4.49 -4.18
N MET A 65 2.15 5.36 -5.18
CA MET A 65 1.88 6.79 -5.01
C MET A 65 0.41 7.05 -4.68
N ARG A 66 -0.53 6.38 -5.34
CA ARG A 66 -1.98 6.59 -5.12
C ARG A 66 -2.46 6.21 -3.73
N ILE A 67 -2.01 5.08 -3.18
CA ILE A 67 -2.40 4.68 -1.82
C ILE A 67 -1.78 5.59 -0.77
N ARG A 68 -0.58 6.12 -1.03
CA ARG A 68 0.07 7.11 -0.17
C ARG A 68 -0.68 8.44 -0.16
N GLU A 69 -1.08 8.94 -1.34
CA GLU A 69 -1.92 10.14 -1.45
C GLU A 69 -3.26 9.97 -0.72
N ALA A 70 -3.88 8.78 -0.81
CA ALA A 70 -5.10 8.46 -0.06
C ALA A 70 -4.88 8.57 1.45
N ALA A 71 -3.75 8.05 1.95
CA ALA A 71 -3.39 8.16 3.37
C ALA A 71 -3.19 9.62 3.81
N ASP A 72 -2.63 10.47 2.95
CA ASP A 72 -2.47 11.89 3.22
C ASP A 72 -3.84 12.61 3.28
N GLN A 73 -4.78 12.29 2.39
CA GLN A 73 -6.16 12.80 2.46
C GLN A 73 -6.89 12.37 3.75
N PHE A 74 -6.71 11.12 4.18
CA PHE A 74 -7.25 10.66 5.46
C PHE A 74 -6.61 11.35 6.67
N SER A 75 -5.31 11.66 6.59
CA SER A 75 -4.61 12.47 7.61
C SER A 75 -5.14 13.91 7.67
N ILE A 76 -5.50 14.49 6.51
CA ILE A 76 -6.13 15.81 6.44
C ILE A 76 -7.52 15.74 7.07
N PHE A 77 -8.34 14.74 6.72
CA PHE A 77 -9.65 14.55 7.36
C PHE A 77 -9.53 14.43 8.89
N LYS A 78 -8.56 13.65 9.38
CA LYS A 78 -8.33 13.50 10.83
C LYS A 78 -8.08 14.84 11.53
N SER A 79 -7.27 15.70 10.93
CA SER A 79 -6.84 16.97 11.53
C SER A 79 -7.84 18.12 11.33
N THR A 80 -8.61 18.09 10.24
CA THR A 80 -9.49 19.20 9.83
C THR A 80 -10.97 18.89 9.93
N ASN A 81 -11.35 17.62 10.16
CA ASN A 81 -12.73 17.13 10.07
C ASN A 81 -13.40 17.40 8.70
N ASN A 82 -12.61 17.63 7.65
CA ASN A 82 -13.14 18.00 6.33
C ASN A 82 -13.68 16.78 5.57
N ALA A 83 -15.00 16.69 5.43
CA ALA A 83 -15.67 15.62 4.69
C ALA A 83 -15.26 15.51 3.21
N ALA A 84 -14.79 16.60 2.59
CA ALA A 84 -14.27 16.54 1.22
C ALA A 84 -12.95 15.74 1.15
N ALA A 85 -12.06 15.92 2.13
CA ALA A 85 -10.82 15.15 2.24
C ALA A 85 -11.09 13.65 2.46
N LEU A 86 -12.14 13.33 3.24
CA LEU A 86 -12.56 11.94 3.44
C LEU A 86 -13.01 11.29 2.12
N ARG A 87 -13.84 11.98 1.33
CA ARG A 87 -14.29 11.49 0.02
C ARG A 87 -13.13 11.32 -0.95
N ALA A 88 -12.21 12.29 -1.01
CA ALA A 88 -11.02 12.22 -1.84
C ALA A 88 -10.12 11.03 -1.45
N GLY A 89 -9.94 10.77 -0.15
CA GLY A 89 -9.21 9.61 0.34
C GLY A 89 -9.81 8.28 -0.15
N PHE A 90 -11.12 8.13 -0.07
CA PHE A 90 -11.81 6.93 -0.58
C PHE A 90 -11.77 6.81 -2.11
N GLU A 91 -11.86 7.92 -2.85
CA GLU A 91 -11.73 7.91 -4.31
C GLU A 91 -10.34 7.42 -4.75
N LEU A 92 -9.28 7.93 -4.11
CA LEU A 92 -7.91 7.51 -4.35
C LEU A 92 -7.67 6.05 -3.95
N GLN A 93 -8.23 5.62 -2.82
CA GLN A 93 -8.17 4.22 -2.38
C GLN A 93 -8.90 3.28 -3.36
N GLY A 94 -10.05 3.71 -3.90
CA GLY A 94 -10.78 2.97 -4.93
C GLY A 94 -9.99 2.87 -6.25
N LYS A 95 -9.35 3.97 -6.68
CA LYS A 95 -8.44 3.97 -7.83
C LYS A 95 -7.26 3.01 -7.62
N TYR A 96 -6.68 3.00 -6.43
CA TYR A 96 -5.62 2.05 -6.06
C TYR A 96 -6.08 0.59 -6.26
N PHE A 97 -7.23 0.20 -5.70
CA PHE A 97 -7.74 -1.16 -5.85
C PHE A 97 -8.09 -1.52 -7.30
N ASN A 98 -8.59 -0.56 -8.07
CA ASN A 98 -8.90 -0.79 -9.49
C ASN A 98 -7.65 -1.09 -10.33
N ILE A 99 -6.52 -0.46 -10.03
CA ILE A 99 -5.27 -0.74 -10.74
C ILE A 99 -4.62 -2.00 -10.16
N LEU A 100 -4.65 -2.17 -8.83
CA LEU A 100 -4.09 -3.33 -8.15
C LEU A 100 -4.70 -4.64 -8.66
N LYS A 101 -6.03 -4.71 -8.82
CA LYS A 101 -6.71 -5.92 -9.33
C LYS A 101 -6.28 -6.26 -10.76
N ILE A 102 -6.03 -5.25 -11.61
CA ILE A 102 -5.53 -5.46 -12.98
C ILE A 102 -4.10 -6.00 -12.93
N LEU A 103 -3.24 -5.44 -12.07
CA LEU A 103 -1.86 -5.92 -11.90
C LEU A 103 -1.81 -7.35 -11.36
N ILE A 104 -2.71 -7.72 -10.45
CA ILE A 104 -2.82 -9.10 -9.95
C ILE A 104 -3.15 -10.07 -11.10
N ILE A 105 -4.10 -9.72 -11.98
CA ILE A 105 -4.46 -10.56 -13.13
C ILE A 105 -3.24 -10.76 -14.06
N ILE A 106 -2.52 -9.68 -14.36
CA ILE A 106 -1.31 -9.74 -15.21
C ILE A 106 -0.25 -10.63 -14.57
N GLN A 107 0.01 -10.47 -13.27
CA GLN A 107 0.99 -11.29 -12.55
C GLN A 107 0.63 -12.77 -12.55
N ILE A 108 -0.65 -13.12 -12.34
CA ILE A 108 -1.11 -14.51 -12.41
C ILE A 108 -0.85 -15.09 -13.80
N ALA A 109 -1.16 -14.35 -14.86
CA ALA A 109 -0.91 -14.80 -16.24
C ALA A 109 0.59 -15.05 -16.51
N LEU A 110 1.47 -14.15 -16.05
CA LEU A 110 2.92 -14.31 -16.21
C LEU A 110 3.47 -15.49 -15.41
N ILE A 111 2.96 -15.74 -14.20
CA ILE A 111 3.37 -16.90 -13.38
C ILE A 111 3.00 -18.20 -14.09
N VAL A 112 1.77 -18.30 -14.62
CA VAL A 112 1.34 -19.49 -15.36
C VAL A 112 2.22 -19.73 -16.59
N LEU A 113 2.51 -18.68 -17.35
CA LEU A 113 3.40 -18.77 -18.52
C LEU A 113 4.82 -19.18 -18.13
N ALA A 114 5.36 -18.64 -17.04
CA ALA A 114 6.68 -18.99 -16.52
C ALA A 114 6.76 -20.47 -16.12
N ILE A 115 5.73 -21.03 -15.47
CA ILE A 115 5.68 -22.45 -15.11
C ILE A 115 5.73 -23.34 -16.37
N VAL A 116 4.93 -23.01 -17.40
CA VAL A 116 4.93 -23.77 -18.67
C VAL A 116 6.32 -23.73 -19.31
N PHE A 117 6.96 -22.55 -19.34
CA PHE A 117 8.31 -22.39 -19.87
C PHE A 117 9.35 -23.22 -19.11
N ILE A 118 9.28 -23.23 -17.78
CA ILE A 118 10.21 -24.00 -16.94
C ILE A 118 10.07 -25.50 -17.21
N ILE A 119 8.84 -26.03 -17.29
CA ILE A 119 8.60 -27.44 -17.58
C ILE A 119 9.14 -27.82 -18.97
N ALA A 120 8.85 -27.01 -19.99
CA ALA A 120 9.32 -27.26 -21.35
C ALA A 120 10.84 -27.20 -21.44
N PHE A 121 11.47 -26.18 -20.85
CA PHE A 121 12.91 -26.00 -20.83
C PHE A 121 13.62 -27.13 -20.08
N PHE A 122 13.10 -27.52 -18.91
CA PHE A 122 13.66 -28.62 -18.12
C PHE A 122 13.59 -29.96 -18.87
N SER A 123 12.45 -30.23 -19.53
CA SER A 123 12.27 -31.45 -20.33
C SER A 123 13.27 -31.51 -21.50
N PHE A 124 13.42 -30.39 -22.22
CA PHE A 124 14.38 -30.29 -23.32
C PHE A 124 15.83 -30.44 -22.84
N PHE A 125 16.19 -29.77 -21.73
CA PHE A 125 17.52 -29.86 -21.14
C PHE A 125 17.85 -31.30 -20.74
N MET A 126 16.96 -31.99 -20.04
CA MET A 126 17.16 -33.40 -19.66
C MET A 126 17.32 -34.32 -20.87
N ALA A 127 16.54 -34.10 -21.94
CA ALA A 127 16.70 -34.86 -23.19
C ALA A 127 18.10 -34.68 -23.80
N SER A 128 18.59 -33.44 -23.88
CA SER A 128 19.92 -33.14 -24.43
C SER A 128 21.07 -33.75 -23.61
N VAL A 129 20.94 -33.77 -22.28
CA VAL A 129 21.92 -34.40 -21.38
C VAL A 129 21.99 -35.91 -21.61
N MET A 130 20.83 -36.57 -21.75
CA MET A 130 20.80 -38.02 -22.02
C MET A 130 21.47 -38.36 -23.36
N GLU A 131 21.22 -37.58 -24.42
CA GLU A 131 21.85 -37.80 -25.73
C GLU A 131 23.39 -37.69 -25.66
N SER A 132 23.91 -36.71 -24.91
CA SER A 132 25.36 -36.54 -24.72
C SER A 132 26.04 -37.64 -23.90
N SER A 133 25.28 -38.39 -23.09
CA SER A 133 25.82 -39.49 -22.29
C SER A 133 25.89 -40.83 -23.03
N ILE A 134 25.25 -40.91 -24.22
CA ILE A 134 25.17 -42.12 -25.04
C ILE A 134 26.16 -42.07 -26.23
N SER A 135 26.72 -40.90 -26.58
CA SER A 135 27.82 -40.76 -27.56
C SER A 135 29.20 -40.87 -26.93
#